data_AF-A0A1Q6UB88-F1
#
_entry.id   AF-A0A1Q6UB88-F1
#
_cell.length_a   1.000
_cell.length_b   1.000
_cell.length_c   1.000
_cell.angle_alpha   90.00
_cell.angle_beta   90.00
_cell.angle_gamma   90.00
#
_symmetry.space_group_name_H-M   'P 1'
#
loop_
_entity.id
_entity.type
_entity.pdbx_description
1 polymer ?
#
loop_
_entity_poly.entity_id
_entity_poly.type
_entity_poly.pdbx_seq_one_letter_code
_entity_poly.pdbx_strand_id
1 'polypeptide(L)' 'MTILEKMLGNCESYGLKPTENIEKVAKAKSRMFGEEAWRRCPCDGENEKRYCVSELCRSDIERNGVCHCRCYAKAK' A
#
# COMPACT_ATOMS: atom_id res chain seq x y z
N MET A 1 8.22 -13.88 4.49
CA MET A 1 8.18 -12.62 3.71
C MET A 1 7.87 -11.46 4.63
N THR A 2 8.75 -10.47 4.65
CA THR A 2 8.54 -9.18 5.30
C THR A 2 7.37 -8.43 4.68
N ILE A 3 6.83 -7.43 5.40
CA ILE A 3 5.78 -6.55 4.86
C ILE A 3 6.26 -5.81 3.62
N LEU A 4 7.54 -5.43 3.55
CA LEU A 4 8.11 -4.78 2.38
C LEU A 4 8.06 -5.69 1.15
N GLU A 5 8.49 -6.95 1.29
CA GLU A 5 8.42 -7.93 0.19
C GLU A 5 6.98 -8.16 -0.27
N LYS A 6 6.04 -8.29 0.66
CA LYS A 6 4.60 -8.39 0.35
C LYS A 6 4.11 -7.14 -0.40
N MET A 7 4.55 -5.96 0.02
CA MET A 7 4.20 -4.70 -0.62
C MET A 7 4.80 -4.57 -2.02
N LEU A 8 6.03 -5.05 -2.25
CA LEU A 8 6.65 -5.10 -3.57
C LEU A 8 5.95 -6.11 -4.48
N GLY A 9 5.53 -7.26 -3.97
CA GLY A 9 4.73 -8.23 -4.73
C GLY A 9 3.37 -7.68 -5.20
N ASN A 10 2.78 -6.73 -4.46
CA ASN A 10 1.62 -5.99 -4.96
C ASN A 10 1.94 -5.15 -6.21
N CYS A 11 3.15 -4.61 -6.34
CA CYS A 11 3.52 -3.85 -7.53
C CYS A 11 3.43 -4.72 -8.78
N GLU A 12 4.00 -5.92 -8.73
CA GLU A 12 3.94 -6.91 -9.80
C GLU A 12 2.51 -7.38 -10.08
N SER A 13 1.76 -7.73 -9.02
CA SER A 13 0.41 -8.29 -9.15
C SER A 13 -0.62 -7.30 -9.71
N TYR A 14 -0.40 -6.00 -9.53
CA TYR A 14 -1.36 -4.95 -9.90
C TYR A 14 -0.85 -3.96 -10.94
N GLY A 15 0.33 -4.19 -11.54
CA GLY A 15 0.91 -3.27 -12.52
C GLY A 15 1.20 -1.88 -11.93
N LEU A 16 1.67 -1.84 -10.68
CA LEU A 16 2.04 -0.61 -9.98
C LEU A 16 3.57 -0.52 -9.88
N LYS A 17 4.07 0.66 -9.54
CA LYS A 17 5.48 0.82 -9.14
C LYS A 17 5.59 1.31 -7.70
N PRO A 18 6.63 0.87 -6.96
CA PRO A 18 6.90 1.41 -5.64
C PRO A 18 7.34 2.87 -5.75
N THR A 19 7.16 3.62 -4.68
CA THR A 19 7.77 4.94 -4.50
C THR A 19 8.88 4.85 -3.45
N GLU A 20 9.62 5.95 -3.25
CA GLU A 20 10.58 6.10 -2.15
C GLU A 20 9.96 5.92 -0.74
N ASN A 21 8.63 6.04 -0.61
CA ASN A 21 7.95 5.95 0.67
C ASN A 21 7.58 4.50 1.07
N ILE A 22 7.78 3.52 0.17
CA ILE A 22 7.31 2.16 0.39
C ILE A 22 7.91 1.51 1.65
N GLU A 23 9.19 1.72 1.91
CA GLU A 23 9.88 1.19 3.09
C GLU A 23 9.37 1.82 4.38
N LYS A 24 9.18 3.15 4.38
CA LYS A 24 8.63 3.88 5.53
C LYS A 24 7.22 3.38 5.86
N VAL A 25 6.40 3.15 4.84
CA VAL A 25 5.04 2.62 5.00
C VAL A 25 5.04 1.16 5.45
N ALA A 26 5.95 0.32 4.96
CA ALA A 26 6.11 -1.06 5.43
C ALA A 26 6.46 -1.10 6.93
N LYS A 27 7.40 -0.24 7.37
CA LYS A 27 7.77 -0.09 8.78
C LYS A 27 6.60 0.40 9.64
N ALA A 28 5.82 1.36 9.15
CA ALA A 28 4.62 1.83 9.84
C ALA A 28 3.58 0.70 10.01
N LYS A 29 3.29 -0.03 8.94
CA LYS A 29 2.38 -1.20 8.96
C LYS A 29 2.83 -2.27 9.95
N SER A 30 4.14 -2.57 9.99
CA SER A 30 4.72 -3.52 10.94
C SER A 30 4.44 -3.12 12.39
N ARG A 31 4.63 -1.84 12.73
CA ARG A 31 4.40 -1.32 14.09
C ARG A 31 2.92 -1.21 14.47
N MET A 32 2.07 -0.85 13.51
CA MET A 32 0.65 -0.58 13.77
C MET A 32 -0.21 -1.84 13.77
N PHE A 33 0.10 -2.80 12.89
CA PHE A 33 -0.81 -3.91 12.58
C PHE A 33 -0.14 -5.29 12.67
N GLY A 34 1.19 -5.35 12.72
CA GLY A 34 1.92 -6.61 12.62
C GLY A 34 1.79 -7.28 11.25
N GLU A 35 2.33 -8.49 11.14
CA GLU A 35 2.39 -9.21 9.86
C GLU A 35 1.03 -9.77 9.41
N GLU A 36 0.14 -10.12 10.33
CA GLU A 36 -1.16 -10.73 10.01
C GLU A 36 -2.13 -9.71 9.41
N ALA A 37 -2.18 -8.50 9.99
CA ALA A 37 -3.07 -7.42 9.55
C ALA A 37 -2.36 -6.38 8.67
N TRP A 38 -1.20 -6.69 8.07
CA TRP A 38 -0.41 -5.77 7.25
C TRP A 38 -1.19 -5.13 6.08
N ARG A 39 -2.25 -5.80 5.60
CA ARG A 39 -3.11 -5.28 4.54
C ARG A 39 -3.85 -4.01 4.96
N ARG A 40 -4.09 -3.75 6.25
CA ARG A 40 -4.76 -2.53 6.72
C ARG A 40 -4.04 -1.26 6.24
N CYS A 41 -4.79 -0.26 5.81
CA CYS A 41 -4.21 1.01 5.38
C CYS A 41 -3.74 1.81 6.60
N PRO A 42 -2.47 2.26 6.70
CA PRO A 42 -2.05 3.07 7.84
C PRO A 42 -2.67 4.47 7.84
N CYS A 43 -3.22 4.92 6.71
CA CYS A 43 -3.83 6.23 6.56
C CYS A 43 -5.33 6.24 6.91
N ASP A 44 -5.95 5.07 7.05
CA ASP A 44 -7.37 4.90 7.37
C ASP A 44 -7.60 3.45 7.84
N GLY A 45 -7.06 3.12 9.02
CA GLY A 45 -6.91 1.74 9.47
C GLY A 45 -8.22 1.06 9.90
N GLU A 46 -9.26 1.82 10.18
CA GLU A 46 -10.57 1.32 10.65
C GLU A 46 -11.58 1.13 9.52
N ASN A 47 -11.28 1.66 8.33
CA ASN A 47 -12.13 1.53 7.17
C ASN A 47 -11.89 0.19 6.45
N GLU A 48 -12.85 -0.73 6.59
CA GLU A 48 -12.82 -2.05 5.95
C GLU A 48 -12.71 -1.99 4.41
N LYS A 49 -13.20 -0.91 3.78
CA LYS A 49 -13.13 -0.71 2.32
C LYS A 49 -11.77 -0.20 1.87
N ARG A 50 -10.93 0.27 2.79
CA ARG A 50 -9.61 0.86 2.51
C ARG A 50 -8.50 0.01 3.11
N TYR A 51 -8.00 -0.89 2.28
CA TYR A 51 -6.79 -1.67 2.55
C TYR A 51 -5.76 -1.52 1.43
N CYS A 52 -4.56 -2.04 1.65
CA CYS A 52 -3.45 -2.04 0.70
C CYS A 52 -3.95 -2.60 -0.64
N VAL A 53 -3.80 -1.85 -1.73
CA VAL A 53 -4.30 -2.18 -3.08
C VAL A 53 -5.79 -2.54 -3.19
N SER A 54 -6.63 -2.13 -2.23
CA SER A 54 -8.10 -2.13 -2.38
C SER A 54 -8.56 -1.29 -3.56
N GLU A 55 -9.83 -1.42 -3.94
CA GLU A 55 -10.44 -0.58 -4.98
C GLU A 55 -10.25 0.91 -4.69
N LEU A 56 -10.57 1.38 -3.47
CA LEU A 56 -10.37 2.78 -3.09
C LEU A 56 -8.90 3.23 -3.21
N CYS A 57 -7.95 2.37 -2.85
CA CYS A 57 -6.52 2.66 -2.99
C CYS A 57 -6.12 2.79 -4.46
N ARG A 58 -6.60 1.89 -5.32
CA ARG A 58 -6.31 1.91 -6.76
C ARG A 58 -7.02 3.07 -7.47
N SER A 59 -8.23 3.44 -7.07
CA SER A 59 -8.92 4.63 -7.58
C SER A 59 -8.16 5.91 -7.24
N ASP A 60 -7.55 6.01 -6.05
CA ASP A 60 -6.67 7.13 -5.72
C ASP A 60 -5.43 7.16 -6.63
N ILE A 61 -4.82 6.00 -6.92
CA ILE A 61 -3.68 5.91 -7.85
C ILE A 61 -4.09 6.32 -9.26
N GLU A 62 -5.24 5.89 -9.75
CA GLU A 62 -5.69 6.23 -11.10
C GLU A 62 -5.99 7.73 -11.24
N ARG A 63 -6.65 8.31 -10.23
CA ARG A 63 -7.00 9.74 -10.22
C ARG A 63 -5.79 10.64 -9.99
N ASN A 64 -4.89 10.27 -9.07
CA ASN A 64 -3.83 11.15 -8.58
C ASN A 64 -2.42 10.74 -9.05
N GLY A 65 -2.28 9.62 -9.76
CA GLY A 65 -1.02 8.98 -10.11
C GLY A 65 -0.33 8.23 -8.96
N VAL A 66 -0.82 8.36 -7.73
CA VAL A 66 -0.22 7.84 -6.50
C VAL A 66 -1.29 7.53 -5.44
N CYS A 67 -1.09 6.50 -4.62
CA CYS A 67 -2.01 6.19 -3.53
C CYS A 67 -1.91 7.23 -2.39
N HIS A 68 -2.91 7.27 -1.51
CA HIS A 68 -2.97 8.23 -0.41
C HIS A 68 -1.74 8.16 0.53
N CYS A 69 -1.29 6.95 0.89
CA CYS A 69 -0.09 6.76 1.72
C CYS A 69 1.22 6.95 0.94
N ARG A 70 1.13 7.29 -0.34
CA ARG A 70 2.24 7.54 -1.25
C ARG A 70 3.23 6.39 -1.40
N CYS A 71 2.85 5.13 -1.15
CA CYS A 71 3.74 3.97 -1.30
C CYS A 71 3.68 3.29 -2.68
N TYR A 72 2.63 3.56 -3.45
CA TYR A 72 2.42 3.04 -4.81
C TYR A 72 2.05 4.15 -5.77
N ALA A 73 2.57 4.04 -6.99
CA ALA A 73 2.26 4.93 -8.10
C ALA A 73 1.89 4.13 -9.36
N LYS A 74 1.26 4.81 -10.31
CA LYS A 74 0.96 4.25 -11.64
C LYS A 74 2.28 3.85 -12.32
N ALA A 75 2.37 2.61 -12.81
CA ALA A 75 3.44 2.22 -13.70
C ALA A 75 3.34 3.07 -14.97
N LYS A 76 4.48 3.54 -15.49
CA LYS A 76 4.49 4.32 -16.73
C LYS A 76 4.29 3.39 -17.92
#